data_AF-A0A6I9UHZ4-F1
#
_entry.id   AF-A0A6I9UHZ4-F1
#
_cell.length_a   1.000
_cell.length_b   1.000
_cell.length_c   1.000
_cell.angle_alpha   90.00
_cell.angle_beta   90.00
_cell.angle_gamma   90.00
#
_symmetry.space_group_name_H-M   'P 1'
#
loop_
_entity.id
_entity.type
_entity.pdbx_description
1 polymer ?
#
loop_
_entity_poly.entity_id
_entity_poly.type
_entity_poly.pdbx_seq_one_letter_code
_entity_poly.pdbx_strand_id
1 'polypeptide(L)'
;MASTAVYNSASDVSGEGLSLIFRRWATKKTAGSTKNGRDSLPKNLGVKKFGGERVIPGNIIVRQRGTRFHPGNYVGMGKDHTLYALKEGCVKFERHKLTGRKWVHVEPKEGYEIHPVYTSSAAAPKVQTAA
;
A
#
# COMPACT_ATOMS: atom_id res chain seq x y z
N MET A 1 52.04 37.31 82.74
CA MET A 1 52.36 38.25 81.65
C MET A 1 52.25 37.52 80.32
N ALA A 2 51.64 38.16 79.33
CA ALA A 2 51.18 37.61 78.06
C ALA A 2 52.28 37.19 77.07
N SER A 3 51.92 36.33 76.09
CA SER A 3 52.26 36.39 74.64
C SER A 3 51.93 35.02 73.99
N THR A 4 50.76 34.83 73.37
CA THR A 4 50.42 34.95 71.92
C THR A 4 50.86 33.76 71.03
N ALA A 5 49.85 32.94 70.72
CA ALA A 5 49.44 32.22 69.49
C ALA A 5 50.46 31.81 68.39
N VAL A 6 50.23 30.62 67.80
CA VAL A 6 49.75 30.43 66.40
C VAL A 6 50.14 29.02 65.82
N TYR A 7 49.14 28.34 65.23
CA TYR A 7 49.10 27.09 64.43
C TYR A 7 49.50 25.74 65.08
N ASN A 8 48.45 24.99 65.46
CA ASN A 8 48.48 23.53 65.53
C ASN A 8 47.71 23.00 64.30
N SER A 9 48.38 22.86 63.15
CA SER A 9 47.84 22.06 62.05
C SER A 9 48.29 20.63 62.27
N ALA A 10 47.32 19.77 62.59
CA ALA A 10 47.51 18.36 62.85
C ALA A 10 48.44 17.72 61.80
N SER A 11 49.49 17.14 62.36
CA SER A 11 50.42 16.15 61.82
C SER A 11 49.84 15.28 60.70
N ASP A 12 50.62 15.20 59.62
CA ASP A 12 50.59 14.13 58.63
C ASP A 12 50.47 12.76 59.30
N VAL A 13 49.28 12.17 59.20
CA VAL A 13 49.12 10.71 59.24
C VAL A 13 49.44 10.22 57.84
N SER A 14 50.62 9.59 57.72
CA SER A 14 50.95 8.51 56.79
C SER A 14 49.85 8.19 55.77
N GLY A 15 49.81 9.01 54.71
CA GLY A 15 48.83 8.93 53.63
C GLY A 15 49.13 7.80 52.65
N GLU A 16 48.96 6.56 53.10
CA GLU A 16 48.86 5.38 52.23
C GLU A 16 47.39 5.17 51.86
N GLY A 17 46.87 6.11 51.07
CA GLY A 17 45.54 6.04 50.50
C GLY A 17 45.63 6.53 49.07
N LEU A 18 45.88 5.61 48.14
CA LEU A 18 45.86 5.90 46.71
C LEU A 18 44.53 6.59 46.37
N SER A 19 44.60 7.91 46.16
CA SER A 19 43.50 8.77 45.79
C SER A 19 43.11 8.48 44.34
N LEU A 20 42.42 7.38 44.13
CA LEU A 20 41.82 7.07 42.84
C LEU A 20 40.32 7.37 42.94
N ILE A 21 39.99 8.67 42.96
CA ILE A 21 38.69 9.14 42.48
C ILE A 21 38.64 8.76 41.00
N PHE A 22 38.15 7.56 40.71
CA PHE A 22 37.82 7.13 39.36
C PHE A 22 36.61 7.94 38.89
N ARG A 23 36.86 9.17 38.43
CA ARG A 23 35.90 9.99 37.70
C ARG A 23 35.71 9.37 36.32
N ARG A 24 34.90 8.31 36.24
CA ARG A 24 34.45 7.76 34.96
C ARG A 24 33.43 8.74 34.35
N TRP A 25 33.88 9.54 33.39
CA TRP A 25 32.97 10.20 32.45
C TRP A 25 32.03 9.15 31.84
N ALA A 26 30.77 9.52 31.62
CA ALA A 26 29.86 8.70 30.84
C ALA A 26 30.48 8.46 29.45
N THR A 27 30.95 7.25 29.18
CA THR A 27 31.39 6.89 27.84
C THR A 27 30.14 6.79 26.98
N LYS A 28 30.04 7.61 25.92
CA LYS A 28 28.98 7.41 24.93
C LYS A 28 29.23 6.07 24.22
N LYS A 29 28.61 4.99 24.67
CA LYS A 29 28.30 3.84 23.82
C LYS A 29 26.84 3.93 23.41
N THR A 30 26.46 5.06 22.81
CA THR A 30 25.32 5.06 21.92
C THR A 30 25.76 4.36 20.63
N ALA A 31 25.87 3.03 20.68
CA ALA A 31 25.77 2.22 19.48
C ALA A 31 24.27 2.00 19.28
N GLY A 32 23.62 2.88 18.52
CA GLY A 32 22.25 2.62 18.08
C GLY A 32 22.24 1.29 17.31
N SER A 33 21.36 0.38 17.69
CA SER A 33 21.19 -0.90 16.98
C SER A 33 20.58 -0.63 15.61
N THR A 34 21.33 -0.79 14.52
CA THR A 34 20.75 -0.82 13.17
C THR A 34 20.19 -2.21 12.89
N LYS A 35 18.99 -2.49 13.43
CA LYS A 35 18.27 -3.76 13.18
C LYS A 35 17.21 -3.67 12.09
N ASN A 36 17.32 -2.73 11.15
CA ASN A 36 16.27 -2.53 10.17
C ASN A 36 16.84 -2.65 8.75
N GLY A 37 16.85 -3.88 8.24
CA GLY A 37 17.19 -4.25 6.86
C GLY A 37 16.24 -5.31 6.30
N ARG A 38 15.00 -5.38 6.81
CA ARG A 38 13.99 -6.31 6.30
C ARG A 38 13.06 -5.55 5.37
N ASP A 39 13.25 -5.75 4.07
CA ASP A 39 12.25 -5.40 3.07
C ASP A 39 11.87 -6.65 2.27
N SER A 40 10.63 -6.68 1.82
CA SER A 40 10.10 -7.76 1.00
C SER A 40 10.19 -7.40 -0.48
N LEU A 41 10.33 -8.41 -1.34
CA LEU A 41 10.32 -8.19 -2.78
C LEU A 41 9.04 -7.48 -3.23
N PRO A 42 9.12 -6.57 -4.22
CA PRO A 42 7.95 -5.86 -4.74
C PRO A 42 6.93 -6.85 -5.33
N LYS A 43 5.64 -6.59 -5.08
CA LYS A 43 4.54 -7.47 -5.49
C LYS A 43 3.80 -7.03 -6.76
N ASN A 44 4.28 -5.97 -7.41
CA ASN A 44 3.77 -5.45 -8.70
C ASN A 44 2.24 -5.25 -8.74
N LEU A 45 1.68 -4.78 -7.63
CA LEU A 45 0.27 -4.41 -7.51
C LEU A 45 -0.05 -3.17 -8.36
N GLY A 46 -1.33 -2.92 -8.59
CA GLY A 46 -1.82 -1.75 -9.31
C GLY A 46 -2.64 -2.08 -10.54
N VAL A 47 -2.99 -1.02 -11.27
CA VAL A 47 -3.75 -1.07 -12.52
C VAL A 47 -2.83 -1.56 -13.64
N LYS A 48 -3.35 -2.45 -14.49
CA LYS A 48 -2.67 -3.04 -15.65
C LYS A 48 -3.30 -2.61 -16.97
N LYS A 49 -4.59 -2.26 -16.95
CA LYS A 49 -5.33 -1.73 -18.09
C LYS A 49 -6.05 -0.44 -17.69
N PHE A 50 -5.75 0.64 -18.40
CA PHE A 50 -6.35 1.95 -18.16
C PHE A 50 -7.70 2.12 -18.87
N GLY A 51 -8.41 3.20 -18.55
CA GLY A 51 -9.69 3.50 -19.18
C GLY A 51 -9.56 3.70 -20.69
N GLY A 52 -10.45 3.10 -21.47
CA GLY A 52 -10.44 3.13 -22.93
C GLY A 52 -9.55 2.06 -23.58
N GLU A 53 -8.76 1.31 -22.82
CA GLU A 53 -7.94 0.23 -23.39
C GLU A 53 -8.75 -1.00 -23.73
N ARG A 54 -8.43 -1.61 -24.88
CA ARG A 54 -9.04 -2.88 -25.31
C ARG A 54 -8.54 -4.04 -24.44
N VAL A 55 -9.48 -4.89 -24.04
CA VAL A 55 -9.25 -6.12 -23.26
C VAL A 55 -9.94 -7.31 -23.91
N ILE A 56 -9.36 -8.48 -23.69
CA ILE A 56 -9.93 -9.79 -24.02
C ILE A 56 -10.28 -10.55 -22.73
N PRO A 57 -11.17 -11.56 -22.78
CA PRO A 57 -11.46 -12.42 -21.63
C PRO A 57 -10.19 -12.95 -20.98
N GLY A 58 -10.14 -12.92 -19.65
CA GLY A 58 -8.98 -13.36 -18.86
C GLY A 58 -7.89 -12.31 -18.66
N ASN A 59 -7.92 -11.18 -19.38
CA ASN A 59 -6.97 -10.10 -19.13
C ASN A 59 -7.14 -9.51 -17.72
N ILE A 60 -6.03 -9.35 -17.01
CA ILE A 60 -5.99 -8.71 -15.70
C ILE A 60 -6.10 -7.20 -15.88
N ILE A 61 -7.07 -6.58 -15.19
CA ILE A 61 -7.29 -5.13 -15.20
C ILE A 61 -6.61 -4.48 -13.99
N VAL A 62 -6.76 -5.05 -12.79
CA VAL A 62 -6.16 -4.52 -11.54
C VAL A 62 -5.72 -5.67 -10.63
N ARG A 63 -4.49 -5.61 -10.12
CA ARG A 63 -4.03 -6.42 -8.99
C ARG A 63 -4.04 -5.58 -7.72
N GLN A 64 -4.73 -6.01 -6.68
CA GLN A 64 -4.93 -5.21 -5.48
C GLN A 64 -4.86 -6.05 -4.19
N ARG A 65 -4.83 -5.36 -3.06
CA ARG A 65 -5.05 -5.95 -1.73
C ARG A 65 -6.35 -5.35 -1.19
N GLY A 66 -7.30 -6.22 -0.90
CA GLY A 66 -8.70 -5.81 -0.70
C GLY A 66 -9.31 -5.18 -1.95
N THR A 67 -10.54 -4.67 -1.82
CA THR A 67 -11.31 -4.10 -2.94
C THR A 67 -11.20 -2.57 -2.99
N ARG A 68 -10.07 -2.06 -3.50
CA ARG A 68 -9.95 -0.61 -3.80
C ARG A 68 -10.81 -0.23 -5.00
N PHE A 69 -10.92 -1.14 -5.95
CA PHE A 69 -11.83 -1.12 -7.08
C PHE A 69 -12.76 -2.32 -6.97
N HIS A 70 -14.04 -2.08 -7.23
CA HIS A 70 -15.09 -3.11 -7.18
C HIS A 70 -15.37 -3.63 -8.60
N PRO A 71 -15.67 -4.92 -8.75
CA PRO A 71 -16.07 -5.48 -10.03
C PRO A 71 -17.43 -4.90 -10.43
N GLY A 72 -17.50 -4.38 -11.66
CA GLY A 72 -18.74 -3.97 -12.32
C GLY A 72 -19.10 -4.93 -13.43
N ASN A 73 -19.64 -4.39 -14.52
CA ASN A 73 -20.18 -5.18 -15.62
C ASN A 73 -19.07 -5.89 -16.37
N TYR A 74 -19.26 -7.18 -16.66
CA TYR A 74 -18.32 -8.04 -17.39
C TYR A 74 -16.91 -8.10 -16.80
N VAL A 75 -16.79 -7.94 -15.48
CA VAL A 75 -15.54 -8.07 -14.73
C VAL A 75 -15.70 -9.13 -13.64
N GLY A 76 -14.79 -10.10 -13.62
CA GLY A 76 -14.68 -11.11 -12.57
C GLY A 76 -13.68 -10.69 -11.48
N MET A 77 -13.81 -11.31 -10.31
CA MET A 77 -12.91 -11.11 -9.17
C MET A 77 -12.29 -12.44 -8.74
N GLY A 78 -10.96 -12.48 -8.62
CA GLY A 78 -10.22 -13.66 -8.15
C GLY A 78 -10.14 -13.75 -6.61
N LYS A 79 -9.58 -14.86 -6.10
CA LYS A 79 -9.38 -15.08 -4.65
C LYS A 79 -8.54 -13.99 -3.98
N ASP A 80 -7.57 -13.43 -4.70
CA ASP A 80 -6.72 -12.33 -4.22
C ASP A 80 -7.29 -10.94 -4.53
N HIS A 81 -8.59 -10.85 -4.87
CA HIS A 81 -9.29 -9.64 -5.30
C HIS A 81 -8.76 -9.01 -6.60
N THR A 82 -7.99 -9.76 -7.39
CA THR A 82 -7.60 -9.36 -8.74
C THR A 82 -8.84 -9.26 -9.64
N LEU A 83 -8.96 -8.15 -10.36
CA LEU A 83 -10.03 -7.93 -11.33
C LEU A 83 -9.58 -8.34 -12.73
N TYR A 84 -10.42 -9.10 -13.43
CA TYR A 84 -10.16 -9.58 -14.79
C TYR A 84 -11.39 -9.42 -15.69
N ALA A 85 -11.17 -9.26 -16.99
CA ALA A 85 -12.24 -9.12 -17.98
C ALA A 85 -12.91 -10.47 -18.29
N LEU A 86 -14.23 -10.48 -18.43
CA LEU A 86 -15.01 -11.66 -18.83
C LEU A 86 -15.37 -11.65 -20.32
N LYS A 87 -15.46 -10.47 -20.94
CA LYS A 87 -15.81 -10.28 -22.35
C LYS A 87 -14.78 -9.37 -23.03
N GLU A 88 -14.72 -9.42 -24.35
CA GLU A 88 -13.93 -8.48 -25.14
C GLU A 88 -14.57 -7.10 -25.15
N GLY A 89 -13.77 -6.06 -24.92
CA GLY A 89 -14.30 -4.70 -24.84
C GLY A 89 -13.28 -3.65 -24.44
N CYS A 90 -13.76 -2.49 -24.04
CA CYS A 90 -12.94 -1.40 -23.50
C CYS A 90 -13.17 -1.24 -22.00
N VAL A 91 -12.10 -0.98 -21.24
CA VAL A 91 -12.21 -0.78 -19.78
C VAL A 91 -12.77 0.60 -19.47
N LYS A 92 -13.71 0.67 -18.52
CA LYS A 92 -14.27 1.91 -17.99
C LYS A 92 -14.20 1.93 -16.48
N PHE A 93 -13.65 3.01 -15.94
CA PHE A 93 -13.63 3.27 -14.51
C PHE A 93 -14.75 4.24 -14.15
N GLU A 94 -15.51 3.89 -13.12
CA GLU A 94 -16.58 4.75 -12.60
C GLU A 94 -16.33 5.04 -11.11
N ARG A 95 -16.70 6.25 -10.68
CA ARG A 95 -16.67 6.64 -9.27
C ARG A 95 -18.07 7.09 -8.85
N HIS A 96 -18.64 6.37 -7.89
CA HIS A 96 -19.91 6.73 -7.31
C HIS A 96 -19.80 8.07 -6.57
N LYS A 97 -20.65 9.04 -6.91
CA LYS A 97 -20.55 10.41 -6.39
C LYS A 97 -20.85 10.50 -4.90
N LEU A 98 -21.83 9.73 -4.42
CA LEU A 98 -22.30 9.79 -3.02
C LEU A 98 -21.36 9.02 -2.08
N THR A 99 -21.02 7.78 -2.44
CA THR A 99 -20.23 6.88 -1.56
C THR A 99 -18.73 6.96 -1.83
N GLY A 100 -18.29 7.55 -2.93
CA GLY A 100 -16.90 7.57 -3.37
C GLY A 100 -16.34 6.22 -3.83
N ARG A 101 -17.16 5.15 -3.83
CA ARG A 101 -16.75 3.80 -4.27
C ARG A 101 -16.41 3.80 -5.75
N LYS A 102 -15.32 3.12 -6.10
CA LYS A 102 -14.84 3.00 -7.48
C LYS A 102 -15.17 1.63 -8.04
N TRP A 103 -15.69 1.62 -9.25
CA TRP A 103 -16.12 0.45 -9.99
C TRP A 103 -15.36 0.34 -11.32
N VAL A 104 -15.23 -0.88 -11.81
CA VAL A 104 -14.55 -1.20 -13.06
C VAL A 104 -15.50 -2.01 -13.92
N HIS A 105 -15.80 -1.49 -15.09
CA HIS A 105 -16.68 -2.10 -16.07
C HIS A 105 -15.86 -2.39 -17.33
N VAL A 106 -16.29 -3.41 -18.08
CA VAL A 106 -15.85 -3.60 -19.46
C VAL A 106 -17.05 -3.32 -20.35
N GLU A 107 -16.92 -2.37 -21.26
CA GLU A 107 -17.93 -2.08 -22.28
C GLU A 107 -17.68 -3.01 -23.48
N PRO A 108 -18.56 -3.99 -23.74
CA PRO A 108 -18.35 -4.98 -24.79
C PRO A 108 -18.45 -4.33 -26.17
N LYS A 109 -17.58 -4.73 -27.10
CA LYS A 109 -17.59 -4.20 -28.47
C LYS A 109 -18.81 -4.65 -29.27
N GLU A 110 -19.29 -5.86 -28.99
CA GLU A 110 -20.37 -6.51 -29.74
C GLU A 110 -21.77 -6.14 -29.23
N GLY A 111 -21.85 -5.21 -28.27
CA GLY A 111 -23.10 -4.83 -27.59
C GLY A 111 -23.41 -5.74 -26.40
N TYR A 112 -24.49 -5.43 -25.68
CA TYR A 112 -24.99 -6.25 -24.59
C TYR A 112 -25.72 -7.47 -25.16
N GLU A 113 -25.15 -8.66 -24.98
CA GLU A 113 -25.87 -9.91 -25.24
C GLU A 113 -27.03 -10.02 -24.24
N ILE A 114 -28.26 -9.94 -24.73
CA ILE A 114 -29.47 -10.19 -23.95
C ILE A 114 -29.61 -11.72 -23.79
N HIS A 115 -29.95 -12.20 -22.59
CA HIS A 115 -30.17 -13.63 -22.34
C HIS A 115 -31.30 -14.16 -23.27
N PRO A 116 -31.18 -15.38 -23.84
CA PRO A 116 -32.11 -15.90 -24.85
C PRO A 116 -33.58 -15.94 -24.43
N VAL A 117 -33.86 -15.98 -23.13
CA VAL A 117 -35.22 -15.93 -22.57
C VAL A 117 -35.93 -14.58 -22.85
N TYR A 118 -35.19 -13.52 -23.17
CA TYR A 118 -35.72 -12.18 -23.52
C TYR A 118 -35.49 -11.79 -24.99
N THR A 119 -35.08 -12.73 -25.86
CA THR A 119 -34.75 -12.47 -27.28
C THR A 119 -35.94 -12.11 -28.18
N SER A 120 -37.20 -12.10 -27.70
CA SER A 120 -38.35 -12.04 -28.61
C SER A 120 -38.76 -10.66 -29.17
N SER A 121 -38.09 -9.53 -28.91
CA SER A 121 -38.66 -8.23 -29.34
C SER A 121 -37.72 -7.11 -29.81
N ALA A 122 -36.45 -7.37 -30.17
CA ALA A 122 -35.55 -6.28 -30.60
C ALA A 122 -34.63 -6.59 -31.79
N ALA A 123 -35.04 -7.47 -32.70
CA ALA A 123 -34.38 -7.62 -34.00
C ALA A 123 -35.42 -7.80 -35.10
N ALA A 124 -36.07 -6.70 -35.50
CA ALA A 124 -36.73 -6.66 -36.80
C ALA A 124 -35.63 -6.82 -37.88
N PRO A 125 -35.70 -7.83 -38.77
CA PRO A 125 -34.83 -7.84 -39.93
C PRO A 125 -35.17 -6.60 -40.77
N LYS A 126 -34.19 -5.72 -41.01
CA LYS A 126 -34.35 -4.65 -41.99
C LYS A 126 -34.53 -5.32 -43.35
N VAL A 127 -35.78 -5.47 -43.80
CA VAL A 127 -36.10 -5.87 -45.17
C VAL A 127 -35.55 -4.77 -46.08
N GLN A 128 -34.57 -5.13 -46.90
CA GLN A 128 -34.06 -4.25 -47.94
C GLN A 128 -35.17 -4.11 -49.00
N THR A 129 -35.89 -2.99 -49.00
CA THR A 129 -36.70 -2.60 -50.15
C THR A 129 -35.72 -2.10 -51.22
N ALA A 130 -35.41 -2.98 -52.18
CA ALA A 130 -34.78 -2.58 -53.43
C ALA A 130 -35.82 -1.83 -54.29
N ALA A 131 -35.40 -0.73 -54.90
CA ALA A 131 -36.20 0.09 -55.81
C ALA A 131 -36.42 -0.60 -57.16
#